data_AF-A0A0K0GJ77-F1
#
_entry.id   AF-A0A0K0GJ77-F1
#
_cell.length_a   1.000
_cell.length_b   1.000
_cell.length_c   1.000
_cell.angle_alpha   90.00
_cell.angle_beta   90.00
_cell.angle_gamma   90.00
#
_symmetry.space_group_name_H-M   'P 1'
#
loop_
_entity.id
_entity.type
_entity.pdbx_description
1 polymer ?
#
loop_
_entity_poly.entity_id
_entity_poly.type
_entity_poly.pdbx_seq_one_letter_code
_entity_poly.pdbx_strand_id
1 'polypeptide(L)'
;MSWRLNLWARPADGEHAYRILQLLISPDRTYPHLLDAHPPFQIDGNFGSTAGITEILLQRWAGSVFLLPALPKAWRRGSVRGGRYQLSYAGQTLDLDLGAGRTQQVGLNNNRWVTQ
;
A
#
# COMPACT_ATOMS: atom_id res chain seq x y z
N MET A 1 -11.26 5.56 -10.77
CA MET A 1 -11.11 6.49 -9.61
C MET A 1 -9.89 6.24 -8.72
N SER A 2 -9.23 5.11 -8.91
CA SER A 2 -8.02 4.66 -8.22
C SER A 2 -6.84 5.64 -8.22
N TRP A 3 -6.69 6.48 -9.24
CA TRP A 3 -5.64 7.52 -9.23
C TRP A 3 -5.72 8.45 -8.02
N ARG A 4 -6.93 8.79 -7.54
CA ARG A 4 -7.12 9.60 -6.32
C ARG A 4 -6.64 8.87 -5.07
N LEU A 5 -6.79 7.55 -5.00
CA LEU A 5 -6.27 6.76 -3.88
C LEU A 5 -4.74 6.91 -3.80
N ASN A 6 -4.06 6.75 -4.94
CA ASN A 6 -2.60 6.89 -5.03
C ASN A 6 -2.16 8.33 -4.69
N LEU A 7 -2.89 9.34 -5.17
CA LEU A 7 -2.59 10.75 -4.88
C LEU A 7 -2.72 11.11 -3.40
N TRP A 8 -3.63 10.49 -2.66
CA TRP A 8 -3.74 10.72 -1.21
C TRP A 8 -2.76 9.87 -0.40
N ALA A 9 -2.44 8.65 -0.88
CA ALA A 9 -1.42 7.82 -0.26
C ALA A 9 -0.03 8.47 -0.33
N ARG A 10 0.35 9.04 -1.48
CA ARG A 10 1.69 9.58 -1.73
C ARG A 10 2.17 10.66 -0.74
N PRO A 11 1.36 11.67 -0.35
CA PRO A 11 1.70 12.63 0.68
C PRO A 11 1.43 12.15 2.12
N ALA A 12 1.26 10.83 2.33
CA ALA A 12 1.00 10.21 3.63
C ALA A 12 -0.37 10.52 4.26
N ASP A 13 -1.39 10.88 3.47
CA ASP A 13 -2.76 11.11 3.97
C ASP A 13 -3.59 9.82 3.94
N GLY A 14 -3.37 8.97 4.95
CA GLY A 14 -4.02 7.66 5.06
C GLY A 14 -5.54 7.71 5.20
N GLU A 15 -6.09 8.76 5.82
CA GLU A 15 -7.54 8.86 6.06
C GLU A 15 -8.29 9.24 4.78
N HIS A 16 -7.76 10.15 3.97
CA HIS A 16 -8.32 10.41 2.65
C HIS A 16 -8.16 9.21 1.72
N ALA A 17 -6.98 8.58 1.71
CA ALA A 17 -6.73 7.37 0.94
C ALA A 17 -7.75 6.26 1.30
N TYR A 18 -7.94 6.00 2.59
CA TYR A 18 -8.90 5.00 3.07
C TYR A 18 -10.34 5.30 2.66
N ARG A 19 -10.78 6.56 2.73
CA ARG A 19 -12.11 6.96 2.25
C ARG A 19 -12.31 6.71 0.76
N ILE A 20 -11.29 7.00 -0.07
CA ILE A 20 -11.35 6.68 -1.50
C ILE A 20 -11.38 5.17 -1.73
N LEU A 21 -10.62 4.39 -0.97
CA LEU A 21 -10.65 2.93 -1.05
C LEU A 21 -12.05 2.38 -0.70
N GLN A 22 -12.69 2.89 0.36
CA GLN A 22 -14.06 2.50 0.73
C GLN A 22 -15.06 2.82 -0.39
N LEU A 23 -14.90 3.96 -1.07
CA LEU A 23 -15.73 4.30 -2.22
C LEU A 23 -15.48 3.35 -3.40
N LEU A 24 -14.23 2.98 -3.67
CA LEU A 24 -13.87 2.09 -4.78
C LEU A 24 -14.50 0.70 -4.62
N ILE A 25 -14.54 0.16 -3.40
CA ILE A 25 -15.15 -1.17 -3.11
C ILE A 25 -16.66 -1.12 -2.88
N SER A 26 -17.29 0.06 -2.97
CA SER A 26 -18.73 0.21 -2.78
C SER A 26 -19.52 -0.34 -3.99
N PRO A 27 -20.81 -0.72 -3.81
CA PRO A 27 -21.65 -1.18 -4.92
C PRO A 27 -21.79 -0.19 -6.08
N ASP A 28 -21.57 1.11 -5.83
CA ASP A 28 -21.62 2.15 -6.88
C ASP A 28 -20.41 2.12 -7.82
N ARG A 29 -19.31 1.46 -7.40
CA ARG A 29 -18.01 1.46 -8.10
C ARG A 29 -17.42 0.07 -8.31
N THR A 30 -18.02 -0.96 -7.74
CA THR A 30 -17.59 -2.36 -7.87
C THR A 30 -18.80 -3.25 -8.12
N TYR A 31 -18.75 -4.03 -9.20
CA TYR A 31 -19.77 -5.04 -9.49
C TYR A 31 -19.71 -6.22 -8.51
N PRO A 32 -20.76 -7.07 -8.42
CA PRO A 32 -20.76 -8.25 -7.53
C PRO A 32 -19.62 -9.25 -7.77
N HIS A 33 -19.06 -9.27 -8.99
CA HIS A 33 -17.90 -10.08 -9.36
C HIS A 33 -16.56 -9.35 -9.15
N LEU A 34 -16.57 -8.27 -8.36
CA LEU A 34 -15.43 -7.45 -7.95
C LEU A 34 -14.70 -6.68 -9.05
N LEU A 35 -15.23 -6.63 -10.27
CA LEU A 35 -14.69 -5.77 -11.31
C LEU A 35 -15.11 -4.32 -11.09
N ASP A 36 -14.17 -3.40 -11.34
CA ASP A 36 -14.40 -1.95 -11.20
C ASP A 36 -15.42 -1.44 -12.23
N ALA A 37 -16.21 -0.48 -11.77
CA ALA A 37 -17.27 0.15 -12.52
C ALA A 37 -16.97 1.65 -12.71
N HIS A 38 -16.44 1.99 -13.89
CA HIS A 38 -16.49 3.36 -14.42
C HIS A 38 -17.93 3.78 -14.83
N PRO A 39 -18.89 2.85 -14.73
CA PRO A 39 -19.59 2.18 -15.82
C PRO A 39 -19.15 2.48 -17.27
N PRO A 40 -19.13 1.46 -18.16
CA PRO A 40 -19.19 0.02 -17.85
C PRO A 40 -17.89 -0.44 -17.16
N PHE A 41 -17.62 -1.75 -17.17
CA PHE A 41 -16.38 -2.33 -16.66
C PHE A 41 -15.13 -1.66 -17.24
N GLN A 42 -14.17 -1.30 -16.37
CA GLN A 42 -12.80 -0.94 -16.73
C GLN A 42 -11.83 -1.54 -15.71
N ILE A 43 -10.74 -2.18 -16.16
CA ILE A 43 -9.82 -2.92 -15.27
C ILE A 43 -8.84 -2.00 -14.51
N ASP A 44 -8.70 -0.76 -14.94
CA ASP A 44 -7.78 0.23 -14.38
C ASP A 44 -8.11 0.60 -12.92
N GLY A 45 -9.39 0.57 -12.54
CA GLY A 45 -9.81 0.75 -11.16
C GLY A 45 -9.36 -0.39 -10.25
N ASN A 46 -9.42 -1.65 -10.71
CA ASN A 46 -8.89 -2.79 -9.95
C ASN A 46 -7.38 -2.67 -9.74
N PHE A 47 -6.60 -2.51 -10.81
CA PHE A 47 -5.14 -2.43 -10.72
C PHE A 47 -4.68 -1.19 -9.95
N GLY A 48 -5.29 -0.04 -10.21
CA GLY A 48 -4.94 1.18 -9.50
C GLY A 48 -5.31 1.13 -8.02
N SER A 49 -6.35 0.41 -7.63
CA SER A 49 -6.71 0.20 -6.23
C SER A 49 -5.67 -0.64 -5.51
N THR A 50 -5.21 -1.74 -6.14
CA THR A 50 -4.11 -2.56 -5.63
C THR A 50 -2.80 -1.76 -5.48
N ALA A 51 -2.48 -0.93 -6.48
CA ALA A 51 -1.33 -0.02 -6.40
C ALA A 51 -1.47 0.97 -5.24
N GLY A 52 -2.67 1.54 -5.05
CA GLY A 52 -2.92 2.49 -3.97
C GLY A 52 -2.85 1.85 -2.57
N ILE A 53 -3.31 0.61 -2.41
CA ILE A 53 -3.10 -0.17 -1.17
C ILE A 53 -1.60 -0.37 -0.92
N THR A 54 -0.82 -0.64 -1.97
CA THR A 54 0.64 -0.75 -1.85
C THR A 54 1.25 0.56 -1.39
N GLU A 55 0.88 1.69 -1.99
CA GLU A 55 1.38 3.03 -1.61
C GLU A 55 0.96 3.45 -0.19
N ILE A 56 -0.13 2.91 0.36
CA ILE A 56 -0.49 3.09 1.78
C ILE A 56 0.51 2.39 2.70
N LEU A 57 0.94 1.20 2.31
CA LEU A 57 1.74 0.28 3.13
C LEU A 57 3.25 0.45 2.94
N LEU A 58 3.67 0.89 1.75
CA LEU A 58 5.06 0.99 1.35
C LEU A 58 5.23 2.04 0.26
N GLN A 59 6.19 2.94 0.44
CA GLN A 59 6.60 3.89 -0.60
C GLN A 59 8.10 3.88 -0.82
N ARG A 60 8.48 4.21 -2.04
CA ARG A 60 9.87 4.46 -2.42
C ARG A 60 9.97 5.75 -3.22
N TRP A 61 10.80 6.67 -2.74
CA TRP A 61 11.19 7.87 -3.46
C TRP A 61 12.38 8.54 -2.76
N ALA A 62 13.11 9.40 -3.50
CA ALA A 62 14.29 10.12 -3.00
C ALA A 62 15.34 9.21 -2.32
N GLY A 63 15.54 7.99 -2.85
CA GLY A 63 16.50 7.02 -2.30
C GLY A 63 16.09 6.39 -0.95
N SER A 64 14.90 6.71 -0.45
CA SER A 64 14.38 6.23 0.84
C SER A 64 13.22 5.27 0.67
N VAL A 65 13.00 4.46 1.70
CA VAL A 65 11.88 3.53 1.82
C VAL A 65 11.07 3.92 3.04
N PHE A 66 9.77 4.06 2.84
CA PHE A 66 8.84 4.42 3.90
C PHE A 66 7.92 3.24 4.14
N LEU A 67 7.97 2.68 5.35
CA LEU A 67 7.06 1.62 5.79
C LEU A 67 5.82 2.26 6.42
N LEU A 68 4.65 1.75 6.07
CA LEU A 68 3.34 2.19 6.55
C LEU A 68 3.12 3.72 6.44
N PRO A 69 3.54 4.37 5.34
CA PRO A 69 3.57 5.84 5.26
C PRO A 69 2.19 6.48 5.39
N ALA A 70 1.14 5.83 4.91
CA ALA A 70 -0.23 6.38 4.91
C ALA A 70 -1.21 5.43 5.61
N LEU A 71 -0.81 4.75 6.68
CA LEU A 71 -1.66 3.77 7.37
C LEU A 71 -2.88 4.46 8.03
N PRO A 72 -4.13 4.13 7.65
CA PRO A 72 -5.31 4.71 8.28
C PRO A 72 -5.51 4.16 9.70
N LYS A 73 -6.10 4.97 10.58
CA LYS A 73 -6.44 4.60 11.97
C LYS A 73 -7.37 3.38 12.07
N ALA A 74 -8.14 3.11 11.01
CA ALA A 74 -8.99 1.93 10.92
C ALA A 74 -8.18 0.62 10.88
N TRP A 75 -6.95 0.63 10.36
CA TRP A 75 -6.09 -0.54 10.22
C TRP A 75 -5.16 -0.71 11.42
N ARG A 76 -5.76 -0.96 12.60
CA ARG A 76 -5.04 -1.05 13.87
C ARG A 76 -4.08 -2.23 13.98
N ARG A 77 -4.40 -3.32 13.28
CA ARG A 77 -3.63 -4.57 13.28
C ARG A 77 -3.71 -5.19 11.89
N GLY A 78 -2.61 -5.79 11.46
CA GLY A 78 -2.53 -6.47 10.18
C GLY A 78 -1.16 -7.06 9.95
N SER A 79 -1.07 -7.88 8.92
CA SER A 79 0.20 -8.41 8.43
C SER A 79 0.14 -8.45 6.91
N VAL A 80 1.24 -8.10 6.27
CA VAL A 80 1.42 -8.25 4.82
C VAL A 80 2.51 -9.30 4.63
N ARG A 81 2.26 -10.29 3.76
CA ARG A 81 3.20 -11.36 3.44
C ARG A 81 3.25 -11.56 1.93
N GLY A 82 4.42 -11.94 1.39
CA GLY A 82 4.56 -12.32 -0.01
C GLY A 82 4.77 -11.16 -1.00
N GLY A 83 5.24 -10.01 -0.52
CA GLY A 83 5.81 -8.97 -1.40
C GLY A 83 7.33 -9.13 -1.42
N ARG A 84 7.92 -9.36 -2.61
CA ARG A 84 9.34 -9.14 -2.82
C ARG A 84 9.52 -7.72 -3.31
N TYR A 85 10.11 -6.87 -2.49
CA TYR A 85 10.45 -5.50 -2.87
C TYR A 85 11.95 -5.39 -3.06
N GLN A 86 12.35 -5.11 -4.30
CA GLN A 86 13.75 -4.90 -4.64
C GLN A 86 14.09 -3.41 -4.60
N LEU A 87 15.07 -3.05 -3.79
CA LEU A 87 15.52 -1.69 -3.57
C LEU A 87 16.91 -1.51 -4.12
N SER A 88 17.08 -0.71 -5.17
CA SER A 88 18.42 -0.35 -5.67
C SER A 88 18.79 1.07 -5.28
N TYR A 89 19.88 1.25 -4.53
CA TYR A 89 20.48 2.56 -4.22
C TYR A 89 22.00 2.45 -4.25
N ALA A 90 22.68 3.36 -4.96
CA ALA A 90 24.14 3.40 -5.08
C ALA A 90 24.79 2.04 -5.46
N GLY A 91 24.16 1.27 -6.35
CA GLY A 91 24.64 -0.04 -6.79
C GLY A 91 24.37 -1.20 -5.81
N GLN A 92 23.75 -0.94 -4.67
CA GLN A 92 23.36 -1.95 -3.68
C GLN A 92 21.90 -2.32 -3.86
N THR A 93 21.59 -3.62 -3.72
CA THR A 93 20.23 -4.13 -3.76
C THR A 93 19.81 -4.64 -2.38
N LEU A 94 18.74 -4.09 -1.80
CA LEU A 94 18.07 -4.64 -0.63
C LEU A 94 16.78 -5.34 -1.10
N ASP A 95 16.71 -6.65 -0.90
CA ASP A 95 15.48 -7.45 -1.09
C ASP A 95 14.73 -7.50 0.24
N LEU A 96 13.52 -6.94 0.28
CA LEU A 96 12.59 -7.12 1.39
C LEU A 96 11.63 -8.25 1.04
N ASP A 97 11.75 -9.39 1.73
CA ASP A 97 10.79 -10.47 1.72
C ASP A 97 9.98 -10.44 3.01
N LEU A 98 8.67 -10.18 2.88
CA LEU A 98 7.73 -10.20 4.01
C LEU A 98 7.20 -11.64 4.30
N GLY A 99 7.91 -12.68 3.89
CA GLY A 99 7.51 -14.09 3.95
C GLY A 99 7.42 -14.71 5.36
N ALA A 100 6.75 -15.88 5.42
CA ALA A 100 6.42 -16.64 6.64
C ALA A 100 7.60 -17.46 7.24
N GLY A 101 8.85 -17.07 6.99
CA GLY A 101 10.01 -17.80 7.49
C GLY A 101 11.18 -16.85 7.72
N ARG A 102 11.49 -16.59 8.99
CA ARG A 102 12.50 -15.64 9.48
C ARG A 102 12.35 -14.23 8.92
N THR A 103 11.18 -13.64 9.17
CA THR A 103 11.04 -12.19 9.17
C THR A 103 12.01 -11.64 10.23
N GLN A 104 13.04 -10.91 9.83
CA GLN A 104 13.58 -9.89 10.73
C GLN A 104 12.42 -8.94 10.95
N GLN A 105 11.84 -8.92 12.15
CA GLN A 105 10.81 -7.95 12.44
C GLN A 105 11.48 -6.59 12.38
N VAL A 106 11.24 -5.86 11.31
CA VAL A 106 11.65 -4.48 11.20
C VAL A 106 10.53 -3.65 11.83
N GLY A 107 10.59 -3.51 13.15
CA GLY A 107 9.69 -2.68 13.93
C GLY A 107 10.19 -1.24 13.95
N LEU A 108 9.29 -0.28 13.78
CA LEU A 108 9.57 1.14 14.06
C LEU A 108 9.05 1.43 15.47
N ASN A 109 9.95 1.66 16.43
CA ASN A 109 9.61 2.15 17.77
C ASN A 109 10.24 3.54 17.95
N ASN A 110 9.45 4.59 18.14
CA ASN A 110 9.93 5.96 18.28
C ASN A 110 10.93 6.39 17.18
N ASN A 111 10.60 6.15 15.91
CA ASN A 111 11.48 6.45 14.77
C ASN A 111 12.85 5.74 14.78
N ARG A 112 12.98 4.64 15.53
CA ARG A 112 14.17 3.78 15.51
C ARG A 112 13.83 2.41 14.97
N TRP A 113 14.71 1.89 14.12
CA TRP A 113 14.68 0.52 13.65
C TRP A 113 14.95 -0.41 14.84
N VAL A 114 13.97 -1.25 15.14
CA VAL A 114 14.12 -2.38 16.04
C VAL A 114 14.08 -3.61 15.15
N THR A 115 15.20 -4.32 15.08
CA THR A 115 15.27 -5.67 14.51
C THR A 115 15.09 -6.67 15.65
N GLN A 116 14.05 -7.49 15.60
CA GLN A 116 13.96 -8.75 16.36
C GLN A 116 14.16 -9.93 15.42
#